data_AF-A0A5N6YWM1-F1
#
_entry.id   AF-A0A5N6YWM1-F1
#
_cell.length_a   1.000
_cell.length_b   1.000
_cell.length_c   1.000
_cell.angle_alpha   90.00
_cell.angle_beta   90.00
_cell.angle_gamma   90.00
#
_symmetry.space_group_name_H-M   'P 1'
#
loop_
_entity.id
_entity.type
_entity.pdbx_description
1 polymer ?
#
loop_
_entity_poly.entity_id
_entity_poly.type
_entity_poly.pdbx_seq_one_letter_code
_entity_poly.pdbx_strand_id
1 'polypeptide(L)'
;MKKTVEIAGYTVLPLRLPPSKCKGIKPATHYLYLQPHEPRIPDADTPRSLFIVNVPIDTTELHLRHLFGTQLGAGRVEQVRFEAVSTKKGGMATAHSMTGSVSKSKKRKRVTADELQNQLDGIRLPSTWDRELQKSGAHAVVVFVDKPSMEASIKAAKKAAKKDTEIVWGEGIEDRLPELGLQRYLNHEEARYPSRAELLRTVNDFMTVFEAVADARKKEQARRAQEPDEDGFITVTSGPKLTSVAHEDEAKELVEKQRKKSQGLGDFYRFQSREKRKERQNELLKKFDEDKKKLEEMKKRKGRIRTILTINRRHAKKFSSAIDDHAQPASERGYESFKEVAKDIEGLVDILWVTGTPSLQIPYLISLAVYINTYLPEYPFSPKATFRLLQKLDSVFASLLTGEDADSGAPLPGFGTGRNVVSMTEKVRIKSIAETCRVAVVEAREQSDGPNDEDEDDLSDDDDDMDDVFGAEDYPAPGRWEMETARVYEKTIQLLGDELGKAGGFCDTDLVPENALSG
;
A
#
# COMPACT_ATOMS: atom_id res chain seq x y z
N MET A 1 -1.95 -63.72 -0.74
CA MET A 1 -0.80 -62.79 -0.69
C MET A 1 -0.68 -62.26 0.72
N LYS A 2 0.47 -62.43 1.40
CA LYS A 2 0.67 -61.88 2.76
C LYS A 2 0.63 -60.35 2.65
N LYS A 3 -0.43 -59.72 3.18
CA LYS A 3 -0.56 -58.26 3.19
C LYS A 3 0.61 -57.67 4.00
N THR A 4 1.38 -56.78 3.39
CA THR A 4 2.51 -56.11 4.03
C THR A 4 1.99 -55.19 5.12
N VAL A 5 2.26 -55.54 6.38
CA VAL A 5 1.83 -54.78 7.56
C VAL A 5 2.74 -53.57 7.80
N GLU A 6 3.99 -53.63 7.31
CA GLU A 6 5.00 -52.60 7.49
C GLU A 6 5.77 -52.34 6.19
N ILE A 7 6.05 -51.06 5.90
CA ILE A 7 6.84 -50.60 4.74
C ILE A 7 7.82 -49.55 5.24
N ALA A 8 9.13 -49.79 5.11
CA ALA A 8 10.20 -48.85 5.49
C ALA A 8 10.07 -48.25 6.92
N GLY A 9 9.57 -49.04 7.88
CA GLY A 9 9.34 -48.59 9.27
C GLY A 9 7.95 -47.98 9.53
N TYR A 10 7.16 -47.73 8.48
CA TYR A 10 5.77 -47.30 8.59
C TYR A 10 4.83 -48.50 8.75
N THR A 11 3.91 -48.40 9.71
CA THR A 11 2.78 -49.32 9.82
C THR A 11 1.71 -48.91 8.82
N VAL A 12 1.26 -49.84 8.00
CA VAL A 12 0.21 -49.60 6.99
C VAL A 12 -1.16 -49.90 7.60
N LEU A 13 -2.04 -48.91 7.63
CA LEU A 13 -3.42 -49.03 8.07
C LEU A 13 -4.38 -48.85 6.87
N PRO A 14 -5.02 -49.93 6.39
CA PRO A 14 -6.05 -49.80 5.37
C PRO A 14 -7.35 -49.22 5.97
N LEU A 15 -7.86 -48.18 5.34
CA LEU A 15 -9.15 -47.56 5.61
C LEU A 15 -10.06 -47.73 4.40
N ARG A 16 -11.37 -47.89 4.63
CA ARG A 16 -12.36 -47.75 3.56
C ARG A 16 -12.92 -46.34 3.57
N LEU A 17 -12.91 -45.68 2.42
CA LEU A 17 -13.61 -44.43 2.26
C LEU A 17 -15.12 -44.69 2.25
N PRO A 18 -15.94 -43.75 2.76
CA PRO A 18 -17.39 -43.90 2.76
C PRO A 18 -17.90 -44.08 1.32
N PRO A 19 -18.95 -44.89 1.12
CA PRO A 19 -19.51 -45.12 -0.21
C PRO A 19 -20.03 -43.81 -0.80
N SER A 20 -19.72 -43.56 -2.06
CA SER A 20 -20.28 -42.40 -2.77
C SER A 20 -21.80 -42.55 -2.92
N LYS A 21 -22.51 -41.42 -2.88
CA LYS A 21 -23.95 -41.35 -3.18
C LYS A 21 -24.26 -41.75 -4.63
N CYS A 22 -23.24 -41.79 -5.50
CA CYS A 22 -23.36 -42.26 -6.88
C CYS A 22 -23.52 -43.79 -6.93
N LYS A 23 -24.62 -44.26 -7.51
CA LYS A 23 -24.90 -45.69 -7.66
C LYS A 23 -23.80 -46.40 -8.47
N GLY A 24 -23.36 -47.56 -7.99
CA GLY A 24 -22.48 -48.48 -8.74
C GLY A 24 -20.98 -48.34 -8.49
N ILE A 25 -20.54 -47.39 -7.67
CA ILE A 25 -19.11 -47.22 -7.33
C ILE A 25 -18.77 -48.03 -6.08
N LYS A 26 -17.78 -48.92 -6.19
CA LYS A 26 -17.26 -49.69 -5.04
C LYS A 26 -16.46 -48.77 -4.10
N PRO A 27 -16.55 -48.96 -2.78
CA PRO A 27 -15.78 -48.15 -1.83
C PRO A 27 -14.28 -48.36 -2.04
N ALA A 28 -13.54 -47.25 -2.17
CA ALA A 28 -12.09 -47.28 -2.35
C ALA A 28 -11.39 -47.57 -1.02
N THR A 29 -10.29 -48.32 -1.09
CA THR A 29 -9.41 -48.55 0.07
C THR A 29 -8.28 -47.53 0.03
N HIS A 30 -8.16 -46.74 1.10
CA HIS A 30 -7.13 -45.75 1.29
C HIS A 30 -6.11 -46.26 2.32
N TYR A 31 -4.82 -46.07 2.08
CA TYR A 31 -3.77 -46.57 2.97
C TYR A 31 -3.14 -45.42 3.74
N LEU A 32 -3.25 -45.46 5.06
CA LEU A 32 -2.54 -44.59 5.99
C LEU A 32 -1.21 -45.22 6.38
N TYR A 33 -0.17 -44.39 6.51
CA TYR A 33 1.15 -44.81 6.96
C TYR A 33 1.45 -44.16 8.31
N LEU A 34 1.74 -44.98 9.33
CA LEU A 34 1.91 -44.55 10.71
C LEU A 34 3.33 -44.85 11.19
N GLN A 35 4.00 -43.86 11.78
CA GLN A 35 5.32 -44.03 12.39
C GLN A 35 5.43 -43.16 13.65
N PRO A 36 6.14 -43.59 14.70
CA PRO A 36 6.51 -42.68 15.80
C PRO A 36 7.18 -41.41 15.26
N HIS A 37 6.78 -40.24 15.74
CA HIS A 37 7.33 -39.00 15.25
C HIS A 37 8.71 -38.75 15.86
N GLU A 38 9.74 -38.69 15.01
CA GLU A 38 11.14 -38.45 15.40
C GLU A 38 11.70 -37.25 14.62
N PRO A 39 11.39 -36.00 15.03
CA PRO A 39 11.93 -34.81 14.40
C PRO A 39 13.43 -34.67 14.71
N ARG A 40 14.16 -33.95 13.84
CA ARG A 40 15.59 -33.68 14.01
C ARG A 40 15.92 -32.99 15.34
N ILE A 41 14.99 -32.16 15.83
CA ILE A 41 15.09 -31.48 17.13
C ILE A 41 13.92 -32.00 17.98
N PRO A 42 14.18 -32.81 19.02
CA PRO A 42 13.11 -33.37 19.84
C PRO A 42 12.47 -32.29 20.70
N ASP A 43 11.14 -32.26 20.67
CA ASP A 43 10.28 -31.42 21.48
C ASP A 43 9.75 -32.19 22.70
N ALA A 44 9.20 -31.48 23.68
CA ALA A 44 8.55 -32.10 24.85
C ALA A 44 7.42 -33.07 24.46
N ASP A 45 6.75 -32.83 23.33
CA ASP A 45 5.65 -33.66 22.81
C ASP A 45 6.12 -34.84 21.94
N THR A 46 7.38 -34.83 21.49
CA THR A 46 7.95 -35.88 20.63
C THR A 46 7.69 -37.31 21.13
N PRO A 47 7.96 -37.69 22.40
CA PRO A 47 7.84 -39.07 22.84
C PRO A 47 6.40 -39.62 22.84
N ARG A 48 5.39 -38.75 22.77
CA ARG A 48 3.95 -39.11 22.76
C ARG A 48 3.28 -38.74 21.43
N SER A 49 4.06 -38.46 20.39
CA SER A 49 3.56 -38.03 19.10
C SER A 49 3.74 -39.08 17.99
N LEU A 50 2.76 -39.12 17.09
CA LEU A 50 2.71 -40.06 15.97
C LEU A 50 2.70 -39.28 14.66
N PHE A 51 3.58 -39.65 13.76
CA PHE A 51 3.64 -39.13 12.40
C PHE A 51 2.78 -39.99 11.48
N ILE A 52 1.84 -39.35 10.81
CA ILE A 52 0.89 -39.98 9.89
C ILE A 52 1.09 -39.39 8.51
N VAL A 53 1.23 -40.24 7.50
CA VAL A 53 1.41 -39.83 6.10
C VAL A 53 0.25 -40.34 5.25
N ASN A 54 -0.02 -39.61 4.16
CA ASN A 54 -1.10 -39.88 3.22
C ASN A 54 -2.47 -39.78 3.88
N VAL A 55 -2.68 -38.71 4.65
CA VAL A 55 -3.96 -38.46 5.32
C VAL A 55 -5.06 -38.15 4.29
N PRO A 56 -6.30 -38.68 4.41
CA PRO A 56 -7.40 -38.34 3.51
C PRO A 56 -7.62 -36.82 3.42
N ILE A 57 -8.00 -36.33 2.24
CA ILE A 57 -8.12 -34.89 1.95
C ILE A 57 -9.12 -34.17 2.84
N ASP A 58 -10.12 -34.87 3.35
CA ASP A 58 -11.12 -34.30 4.22
C ASP A 58 -10.63 -34.22 5.67
N THR A 59 -9.57 -34.90 6.07
CA THR A 59 -9.26 -35.14 7.50
C THR A 59 -9.29 -33.90 8.40
N THR A 60 -10.03 -34.01 9.49
CA THR A 60 -10.07 -33.05 10.59
C THR A 60 -9.52 -33.66 11.87
N GLU A 61 -9.29 -32.83 12.89
CA GLU A 61 -8.91 -33.32 14.21
C GLU A 61 -9.95 -34.30 14.79
N LEU A 62 -11.24 -34.07 14.54
CA LEU A 62 -12.32 -34.94 15.00
C LEU A 62 -12.21 -36.36 14.38
N HIS A 63 -11.84 -36.46 13.10
CA HIS A 63 -11.64 -37.75 12.45
C HIS A 63 -10.55 -38.58 13.15
N LEU A 64 -9.41 -37.96 13.44
CA LEU A 64 -8.29 -38.67 14.06
C LEU A 64 -8.57 -39.01 15.54
N ARG A 65 -9.24 -38.11 16.27
CA ARG A 65 -9.76 -38.41 17.62
C ARG A 65 -10.71 -39.60 17.60
N HIS A 66 -11.61 -39.66 16.62
CA HIS A 66 -12.57 -40.76 16.47
C HIS A 66 -11.88 -42.08 16.06
N LEU A 67 -10.93 -42.03 15.12
CA LEU A 67 -10.17 -43.19 14.66
C LEU A 67 -9.44 -43.86 15.83
N PHE A 68 -8.62 -43.10 16.58
CA PHE A 68 -7.81 -43.66 17.67
C PHE A 68 -8.60 -43.95 18.94
N GLY A 69 -9.63 -43.15 19.21
CA GLY A 69 -10.46 -43.25 20.42
C GLY A 69 -11.56 -44.31 20.33
N THR A 70 -12.36 -44.30 19.25
CA THR A 70 -13.55 -45.16 19.11
C THR A 70 -13.27 -46.38 18.24
N GLN A 71 -12.73 -46.19 17.04
CA GLN A 71 -12.58 -47.29 16.07
C GLN A 71 -11.45 -48.25 16.43
N LEU A 72 -10.29 -47.72 16.81
CA LEU A 72 -9.15 -48.52 17.26
C LEU A 72 -9.18 -48.79 18.78
N GLY A 73 -9.90 -47.98 19.56
CA GLY A 73 -10.08 -48.15 21.00
C GLY A 73 -8.77 -48.08 21.80
N ALA A 74 -7.77 -47.35 21.31
CA ALA A 74 -6.37 -47.56 21.70
C ALA A 74 -5.73 -46.37 22.43
N GLY A 75 -6.20 -45.15 22.22
CA GLY A 75 -5.61 -43.97 22.86
C GLY A 75 -6.43 -42.70 22.70
N ARG A 76 -6.27 -41.76 23.64
CA ARG A 76 -6.85 -40.41 23.53
C ARG A 76 -5.85 -39.44 22.90
N VAL A 77 -6.34 -38.71 21.90
CA VAL A 77 -5.58 -37.64 21.22
C VAL A 77 -5.80 -36.32 21.94
N GLU A 78 -4.72 -35.59 22.20
CA GLU A 78 -4.74 -34.25 22.81
C GLU A 78 -4.85 -33.18 21.73
N GLN A 79 -3.96 -33.23 20.73
CA GLN A 79 -3.87 -32.24 19.66
C GLN A 79 -3.44 -32.90 18.36
N VAL A 80 -3.93 -32.39 17.23
CA VAL A 80 -3.44 -32.73 15.89
C VAL A 80 -2.82 -31.51 15.24
N ARG A 81 -1.63 -31.67 14.64
CA ARG A 81 -0.95 -30.64 13.83
C ARG A 81 -0.87 -31.11 12.38
N PHE A 82 -1.38 -30.32 11.45
CA PHE A 82 -1.37 -30.60 10.01
C PHE A 82 -0.25 -29.82 9.30
N GLU A 83 0.23 -30.35 8.17
CA GLU A 83 1.28 -29.74 7.34
C GLU A 83 1.00 -28.29 6.93
N ALA A 84 -0.24 -27.94 6.59
CA ALA A 84 -0.61 -26.59 6.15
C ALA A 84 -0.58 -25.55 7.29
N VAL A 85 -0.65 -26.00 8.55
CA VAL A 85 -0.55 -25.12 9.71
C VAL A 85 0.93 -24.92 9.99
N SER A 86 1.55 -23.97 9.29
CA SER A 86 2.92 -23.53 9.56
C SER A 86 3.08 -23.34 11.06
N THR A 87 3.85 -24.22 11.70
CA THR A 87 4.22 -24.09 13.11
C THR A 87 5.22 -22.94 13.24
N LYS A 88 4.74 -21.70 13.14
CA LYS A 88 5.40 -20.62 13.85
C LYS A 88 5.15 -20.91 15.33
N LYS A 89 6.04 -21.70 15.92
CA LYS A 89 6.21 -21.78 17.36
C LYS A 89 6.54 -20.36 17.83
N GLY A 90 5.52 -19.61 18.25
CA GLY A 90 5.70 -18.66 19.32
C GLY A 90 6.37 -19.41 20.47
N GLY A 91 7.46 -18.86 20.98
CA GLY A 91 8.28 -19.49 22.00
C GLY A 91 7.41 -20.07 23.13
N MET A 92 7.70 -21.32 23.49
CA MET A 92 7.04 -22.01 24.59
C MET A 92 7.16 -21.18 25.88
N ALA A 93 6.06 -20.53 26.27
CA ALA A 93 5.78 -20.32 27.68
C ALA A 93 5.09 -21.59 28.19
N THR A 94 5.71 -22.19 29.20
CA THR A 94 5.28 -23.38 29.93
C THR A 94 3.83 -23.27 30.41
N ALA A 95 2.93 -24.01 29.77
CA ALA A 95 1.63 -24.36 30.35
C ALA A 95 1.84 -25.49 31.36
N HIS A 96 2.14 -25.13 32.62
CA HIS A 96 1.93 -26.05 33.73
C HIS A 96 0.46 -25.99 34.15
N SER A 97 -0.16 -27.18 34.09
CA SER A 97 -1.36 -27.55 34.84
C SER A 97 -1.36 -26.97 36.25
N MET A 98 -2.46 -26.31 36.62
CA MET A 98 -2.81 -26.07 38.02
C MET A 98 -4.33 -26.17 38.19
N THR A 99 -4.82 -27.41 38.32
CA THR A 99 -5.94 -27.68 39.23
C THR A 99 -5.35 -27.99 40.60
N GLY A 100 -5.51 -27.10 41.57
CA GLY A 100 -5.26 -27.42 42.98
C GLY A 100 -4.58 -26.34 43.81
N SER A 101 -5.37 -25.75 44.72
CA SER A 101 -4.99 -25.00 45.92
C SER A 101 -4.71 -23.50 45.78
N VAL A 102 -5.59 -22.76 46.45
CA VAL A 102 -5.54 -21.34 46.75
C VAL A 102 -4.31 -21.03 47.60
N SER A 103 -3.40 -20.18 47.12
CA SER A 103 -2.55 -19.38 47.99
C SER A 103 -2.28 -17.99 47.39
N LYS A 104 -2.41 -16.98 48.24
CA LYS A 104 -2.43 -15.55 47.93
C LYS A 104 -1.06 -15.07 47.46
N SER A 105 -0.95 -14.55 46.23
CA SER A 105 -0.14 -13.36 45.93
C SER A 105 -0.51 -12.76 44.56
N LYS A 106 -1.44 -11.82 44.58
CA LYS A 106 -1.91 -11.06 43.41
C LYS A 106 -0.88 -9.95 43.07
N LYS A 107 0.32 -10.32 42.64
CA LYS A 107 1.20 -9.38 41.90
C LYS A 107 0.74 -9.41 40.44
N ARG A 108 0.18 -8.30 39.95
CA ARG A 108 -0.25 -8.15 38.56
C ARG A 108 0.94 -8.52 37.65
N LYS A 109 0.85 -9.63 36.94
CA LYS A 109 1.83 -10.04 35.93
C LYS A 109 1.99 -8.87 34.96
N ARG A 110 3.21 -8.35 34.82
CA ARG A 110 3.52 -7.30 33.86
C ARG A 110 3.31 -7.89 32.47
N VAL A 111 2.30 -7.39 31.75
CA VAL A 111 2.05 -7.78 30.37
C VAL A 111 3.24 -7.31 29.54
N THR A 112 3.92 -8.23 28.84
CA THR A 112 5.06 -7.91 27.96
C THR A 112 4.58 -7.57 26.56
N ALA A 113 5.39 -6.83 25.80
CA ALA A 113 5.08 -6.50 24.40
C ALA A 113 4.90 -7.77 23.55
N ASP A 114 5.68 -8.82 23.83
CA ASP A 114 5.59 -10.11 23.12
C ASP A 114 4.31 -10.89 23.46
N GLU A 115 3.81 -10.81 24.70
CA GLU A 115 2.53 -11.44 25.09
C GLU A 115 1.36 -10.76 24.36
N LEU A 116 1.39 -9.42 24.23
CA LEU A 116 0.41 -8.68 23.44
C LEU A 116 0.54 -8.95 21.94
N GLN A 117 1.76 -9.10 21.42
CA GLN A 117 1.97 -9.46 20.01
C GLN A 117 1.41 -10.84 19.70
N ASN A 118 1.61 -11.83 20.57
CA ASN A 118 1.03 -13.16 20.40
C ASN A 118 -0.51 -13.13 20.45
N GLN A 119 -1.09 -12.27 21.29
CA GLN A 119 -2.54 -12.04 21.31
C GLN A 119 -3.01 -11.41 19.99
N LEU A 120 -2.28 -10.42 19.48
CA LEU A 120 -2.57 -9.77 18.20
C LEU A 120 -2.53 -10.77 17.03
N ASP A 121 -1.51 -11.62 16.98
CA ASP A 121 -1.35 -12.65 15.93
C ASP A 121 -2.45 -13.72 15.98
N GLY A 122 -3.10 -13.88 17.14
CA GLY A 122 -4.25 -14.76 17.34
C GLY A 122 -5.57 -14.14 16.85
N ILE A 123 -5.66 -12.82 16.72
CA ILE A 123 -6.84 -12.15 16.18
C ILE A 123 -6.76 -12.21 14.65
N ARG A 124 -7.63 -13.02 14.06
CA ARG A 124 -7.77 -13.16 12.61
C ARG A 124 -9.20 -12.89 12.19
N LEU A 125 -9.36 -12.50 10.92
CA LEU A 125 -10.67 -12.42 10.31
C LEU A 125 -11.33 -13.81 10.31
N PRO A 126 -12.66 -13.88 10.36
CA PRO A 126 -13.38 -15.14 10.21
C PRO A 126 -12.93 -15.88 8.94
N SER A 127 -12.64 -17.18 9.06
CA SER A 127 -12.35 -18.01 7.90
C SER A 127 -13.58 -18.09 7.00
N THR A 128 -13.39 -17.99 5.69
CA THR A 128 -14.48 -18.19 4.72
C THR A 128 -14.82 -19.67 4.53
N TRP A 129 -13.97 -20.58 5.02
CA TRP A 129 -14.18 -22.02 4.92
C TRP A 129 -14.41 -22.62 6.31
N ASP A 130 -15.49 -23.39 6.45
CA ASP A 130 -15.84 -24.13 7.68
C ASP A 130 -14.82 -25.22 8.04
N ARG A 131 -14.14 -25.75 7.01
CA ARG A 131 -13.22 -26.88 7.09
C ARG A 131 -12.08 -26.70 6.09
N GLU A 132 -10.86 -26.72 6.61
CA GLU A 132 -9.65 -26.80 5.80
C GLU A 132 -9.51 -28.20 5.20
N LEU A 133 -9.22 -28.28 3.89
CA LEU A 133 -8.92 -29.52 3.21
C LEU A 133 -7.41 -29.73 3.13
N GLN A 134 -7.00 -30.98 3.23
CA GLN A 134 -5.62 -31.40 3.14
C GLN A 134 -5.19 -31.63 1.69
N LYS A 135 -3.90 -31.43 1.41
CA LYS A 135 -3.30 -31.75 0.11
C LYS A 135 -3.21 -33.27 -0.08
N SER A 136 -3.11 -33.70 -1.34
CA SER A 136 -2.80 -35.10 -1.65
C SER A 136 -1.45 -35.49 -1.05
N GLY A 137 -1.39 -36.63 -0.37
CA GLY A 137 -0.17 -37.08 0.32
C GLY A 137 0.18 -36.31 1.59
N ALA A 138 -0.70 -35.43 2.08
CA ALA A 138 -0.46 -34.64 3.28
C ALA A 138 -0.12 -35.50 4.50
N HIS A 139 0.68 -34.92 5.40
CA HIS A 139 1.06 -35.53 6.66
C HIS A 139 0.48 -34.77 7.86
N ALA A 140 0.32 -35.50 8.97
CA ALA A 140 -0.15 -34.96 10.24
C ALA A 140 0.68 -35.52 11.40
N VAL A 141 0.91 -34.69 12.41
CA VAL A 141 1.50 -35.08 13.68
C VAL A 141 0.39 -35.12 14.73
N VAL A 142 0.11 -36.31 15.24
CA VAL A 142 -0.92 -36.55 16.26
C VAL A 142 -0.24 -36.66 17.61
N VAL A 143 -0.56 -35.74 18.52
CA VAL A 143 -0.04 -35.73 19.90
C VAL A 143 -1.06 -36.42 20.80
N PHE A 144 -0.63 -37.50 21.45
CA PHE A 144 -1.44 -38.23 22.42
C PHE A 144 -1.27 -37.63 23.81
N VAL A 145 -2.21 -37.92 24.72
CA VAL A 145 -2.14 -37.50 26.12
C VAL A 145 -0.87 -38.05 26.78
N ASP A 146 -0.54 -39.32 26.52
CA ASP A 146 0.58 -40.03 27.12
C ASP A 146 1.26 -40.98 26.11
N LYS A 147 2.54 -41.30 26.37
CA LYS A 147 3.34 -42.20 25.54
C LYS A 147 2.72 -43.61 25.40
N PRO A 148 2.18 -44.23 26.47
CA PRO A 148 1.48 -45.52 26.35
C PRO A 148 0.29 -45.50 25.38
N SER A 149 -0.51 -44.42 25.35
CA SER A 149 -1.62 -44.29 24.38
C SER A 149 -1.13 -44.28 22.93
N MET A 150 0.01 -43.64 22.65
CA MET A 150 0.61 -43.65 21.31
C MET A 150 1.07 -45.06 20.93
N GLU A 151 1.79 -45.75 21.82
CA GLU A 151 2.27 -47.12 21.57
C GLU A 151 1.12 -48.12 21.41
N ALA A 152 0.07 -47.98 22.22
CA ALA A 152 -1.15 -48.78 22.12
C ALA A 152 -1.85 -48.56 20.77
N SER A 153 -1.90 -47.31 20.31
CA SER A 153 -2.49 -46.94 19.00
C SER A 153 -1.75 -47.57 17.83
N ILE A 154 -0.41 -47.58 17.83
CA ILE A 154 0.38 -48.28 16.81
C ILE A 154 0.13 -49.79 16.87
N LYS A 155 0.11 -50.39 18.06
CA LYS A 155 -0.16 -51.83 18.23
C LYS A 155 -1.57 -52.21 17.76
N ALA A 156 -2.56 -51.38 18.05
CA ALA A 156 -3.94 -51.56 17.58
C ALA A 156 -4.03 -51.43 16.06
N ALA A 157 -3.36 -50.44 15.46
CA ALA A 157 -3.30 -50.30 14.00
C ALA A 157 -2.64 -51.52 13.34
N LYS A 158 -1.51 -52.03 13.87
CA LYS A 158 -0.88 -53.27 13.39
C LYS A 158 -1.82 -54.48 13.50
N LYS A 159 -2.60 -54.57 14.57
CA LYS A 159 -3.58 -55.64 14.78
C LYS A 159 -4.75 -55.54 13.81
N ALA A 160 -5.27 -54.34 13.58
CA ALA A 160 -6.33 -54.07 12.61
C ALA A 160 -5.88 -54.41 11.18
N ALA A 161 -4.67 -54.00 10.79
CA ALA A 161 -4.08 -54.33 9.50
C ALA A 161 -3.87 -55.84 9.30
N LYS A 162 -3.43 -56.56 10.34
CA LYS A 162 -3.28 -58.03 10.30
C LYS A 162 -4.61 -58.78 10.20
N LYS A 163 -5.64 -58.27 10.89
CA LYS A 163 -6.97 -58.87 10.93
C LYS A 163 -7.88 -58.43 9.79
N ASP A 164 -7.43 -57.49 8.95
CA ASP A 164 -8.20 -56.86 7.89
C ASP A 164 -9.54 -56.31 8.41
N THR A 165 -9.50 -55.70 9.60
CA THR A 165 -10.69 -55.08 10.19
C THR A 165 -11.18 -53.97 9.27
N GLU A 166 -12.44 -54.03 8.86
CA GLU A 166 -13.06 -53.01 8.02
C GLU A 166 -13.27 -51.75 8.87
N ILE A 167 -12.39 -50.75 8.68
CA ILE A 167 -12.50 -49.44 9.31
C ILE A 167 -12.99 -48.46 8.25
N VAL A 168 -14.22 -47.98 8.40
CA VAL A 168 -14.80 -46.97 7.50
C VAL A 168 -14.45 -45.58 8.02
N TRP A 169 -13.92 -44.73 7.15
CA TRP A 169 -13.54 -43.36 7.49
C TRP A 169 -14.77 -42.49 7.73
N GLY A 170 -14.85 -41.83 8.88
CA GLY A 170 -15.95 -40.90 9.21
C GLY A 170 -17.24 -41.56 9.72
N GLU A 171 -17.31 -42.90 9.81
CA GLU A 171 -18.49 -43.61 10.31
C GLU A 171 -18.80 -43.20 11.76
N GLY A 172 -20.04 -42.77 12.01
CA GLY A 172 -20.51 -42.37 13.35
C GLY A 172 -20.24 -40.91 13.73
N ILE A 173 -19.59 -40.13 12.87
CA ILE A 173 -19.34 -38.68 13.10
C ILE A 173 -19.85 -37.78 11.96
N GLU A 174 -20.61 -38.34 11.02
CA GLU A 174 -21.11 -37.65 9.83
C GLU A 174 -21.90 -36.37 10.19
N ASP A 175 -22.79 -36.44 11.18
CA ASP A 175 -23.65 -35.31 11.59
C ASP A 175 -22.89 -34.17 12.29
N ARG A 176 -21.69 -34.42 12.80
CA ARG A 176 -20.89 -33.43 13.56
C ARG A 176 -19.89 -32.69 12.69
N LEU A 177 -19.74 -33.12 11.45
CA LEU A 177 -18.76 -32.58 10.52
C LEU A 177 -19.46 -31.62 9.55
N PRO A 178 -18.80 -30.50 9.19
CA PRO A 178 -19.26 -29.69 8.08
C PRO A 178 -19.38 -30.54 6.82
N GLU A 179 -20.53 -30.46 6.18
CA GLU A 179 -20.83 -31.22 4.97
C GLU A 179 -19.89 -30.82 3.83
N LEU A 180 -19.45 -31.81 3.05
CA LEU A 180 -18.68 -31.58 1.82
C LEU A 180 -19.61 -31.49 0.60
N GLY A 181 -19.06 -31.07 -0.54
CA GLY A 181 -19.79 -30.97 -1.81
C GLY A 181 -20.46 -29.61 -1.97
N LEU A 182 -21.71 -29.59 -2.44
CA LEU A 182 -22.45 -28.35 -2.73
C LEU A 182 -22.62 -27.46 -1.48
N GLN A 183 -22.99 -28.05 -0.35
CA GLN A 183 -23.22 -27.30 0.90
C GLN A 183 -21.97 -26.53 1.35
N ARG A 184 -20.78 -27.12 1.19
CA ARG A 184 -19.51 -26.43 1.48
C ARG A 184 -19.34 -25.14 0.69
N TYR A 185 -19.73 -25.13 -0.59
CA TYR A 185 -19.61 -23.94 -1.43
C TYR A 185 -20.69 -22.90 -1.12
N LEU A 186 -21.90 -23.34 -0.77
CA LEU A 186 -22.97 -22.45 -0.30
C LEU A 186 -22.58 -21.76 1.01
N ASN A 187 -22.08 -22.53 1.99
CA ASN A 187 -21.59 -21.96 3.25
C ASN A 187 -20.43 -20.99 3.02
N HIS A 188 -19.53 -21.28 2.09
CA HIS A 188 -18.44 -20.37 1.72
C HIS A 188 -18.97 -19.07 1.09
N GLU A 189 -20.00 -19.16 0.24
CA GLU A 189 -20.65 -17.98 -0.34
C GLU A 189 -21.30 -17.11 0.75
N GLU A 190 -21.98 -17.72 1.72
CA GLU A 190 -22.53 -17.01 2.87
C GLU A 190 -21.42 -16.39 3.74
N ALA A 191 -20.36 -17.14 4.02
CA ALA A 191 -19.22 -16.69 4.81
C ALA A 191 -18.38 -15.59 4.13
N ARG A 192 -18.45 -15.47 2.80
CA ARG A 192 -17.83 -14.36 2.05
C ARG A 192 -18.45 -13.01 2.42
N TYR A 193 -19.70 -13.00 2.89
CA TYR A 193 -20.43 -11.81 3.32
C TYR A 193 -20.74 -11.89 4.82
N PRO A 194 -19.71 -11.80 5.70
CA PRO A 194 -19.90 -11.91 7.14
C PRO A 194 -20.75 -10.75 7.66
N SER A 195 -21.41 -11.00 8.80
CA SER A 195 -22.23 -9.96 9.42
C SER A 195 -21.37 -8.74 9.80
N ARG A 196 -21.90 -7.53 9.57
CA ARG A 196 -21.20 -6.28 9.91
C ARG A 196 -20.81 -6.22 11.39
N ALA A 197 -21.61 -6.80 12.27
CA ALA A 197 -21.38 -6.81 13.70
C ALA A 197 -20.13 -7.63 14.08
N GLU A 198 -19.94 -8.81 13.48
CA GLU A 198 -18.77 -9.65 13.74
C GLU A 198 -17.50 -9.06 13.18
N LEU A 199 -17.55 -8.52 11.95
CA LEU A 199 -16.41 -7.85 11.36
C LEU A 199 -15.95 -6.66 12.21
N LEU A 200 -16.90 -5.78 12.60
CA LEU A 200 -16.59 -4.63 13.43
C LEU A 200 -16.01 -5.03 14.80
N ARG A 201 -16.52 -6.11 15.41
CA ARG A 201 -15.96 -6.65 16.65
C ARG A 201 -14.49 -7.08 16.44
N THR A 202 -14.22 -7.90 15.43
CA THR A 202 -12.85 -8.38 15.16
C THR A 202 -11.87 -7.25 14.84
N VAL A 203 -12.31 -6.24 14.09
CA VAL A 203 -11.48 -5.06 13.76
C VAL A 203 -11.22 -4.21 14.99
N ASN A 204 -12.24 -3.95 15.82
CA ASN A 204 -12.05 -3.19 17.06
C ASN A 204 -11.12 -3.92 18.03
N ASP A 205 -11.29 -5.22 18.19
CA ASP A 205 -10.40 -6.05 19.01
C ASP A 205 -8.96 -6.00 18.48
N PHE A 206 -8.77 -6.11 17.16
CA PHE A 206 -7.45 -5.98 16.54
C PHE A 206 -6.83 -4.60 16.79
N MET A 207 -7.57 -3.52 16.54
CA MET A 207 -7.08 -2.15 16.70
C MET A 207 -6.70 -1.85 18.16
N THR A 208 -7.51 -2.28 19.13
CA THR A 208 -7.22 -2.06 20.56
C THR A 208 -5.96 -2.80 21.00
N VAL A 209 -5.77 -4.06 20.58
CA VAL A 209 -4.54 -4.81 20.89
C VAL A 209 -3.34 -4.24 20.13
N PHE A 210 -3.51 -3.82 18.88
CA PHE A 210 -2.45 -3.20 18.08
C PHE A 210 -1.93 -1.91 18.71
N GLU A 211 -2.82 -1.02 19.15
CA GLU A 211 -2.46 0.20 19.87
C GLU A 211 -1.72 -0.12 21.18
N ALA A 212 -2.18 -1.12 21.93
CA ALA A 212 -1.52 -1.58 23.14
C ALA A 212 -0.11 -2.13 22.88
N VAL A 213 0.08 -2.89 21.78
CA VAL A 213 1.40 -3.38 21.34
C VAL A 213 2.31 -2.21 20.98
N ALA A 214 1.82 -1.26 20.18
CA ALA A 214 2.59 -0.10 19.75
C ALA A 214 3.05 0.75 20.96
N ASP A 215 2.15 1.00 21.91
CA ASP A 215 2.46 1.71 23.15
C ASP A 215 3.44 0.94 24.03
N ALA A 216 3.30 -0.37 24.14
CA ALA A 216 4.23 -1.21 24.91
C ALA A 216 5.64 -1.18 24.31
N ARG A 217 5.77 -1.33 22.98
CA ARG A 217 7.05 -1.24 22.27
C ARG A 217 7.68 0.14 22.38
N LYS A 218 6.88 1.20 22.26
CA LYS A 218 7.35 2.58 22.43
C LYS A 218 7.89 2.82 23.84
N LYS A 219 7.20 2.33 24.87
CA LYS A 219 7.65 2.41 26.27
C LYS A 219 8.94 1.60 26.51
N GLU A 220 9.05 0.43 25.90
CA GLU A 220 10.26 -0.40 26.01
C GLU A 220 11.47 0.25 25.32
N GLN A 221 11.28 0.81 24.13
CA GLN A 221 12.32 1.57 23.43
C GLN A 221 12.74 2.83 24.22
N ALA A 222 11.78 3.56 24.81
CA ALA A 222 12.09 4.72 25.64
C ALA A 222 12.86 4.33 26.91
N ARG A 223 12.50 3.20 27.54
CA ARG A 223 13.24 2.69 28.70
C ARG A 223 14.66 2.26 28.30
N ARG A 224 14.80 1.53 27.19
CA ARG A 224 16.10 1.10 26.67
C ARG A 224 16.99 2.28 26.28
N ALA A 225 16.42 3.34 25.74
CA ALA A 225 17.15 4.58 25.43
C ALA A 225 17.57 5.36 26.69
N GLN A 226 16.97 5.08 27.86
CA GLN A 226 17.30 5.73 29.13
C GLN A 226 18.26 4.89 29.99
N GLU A 227 18.35 3.59 29.74
CA GLU A 227 19.30 2.69 30.40
C GLU A 227 20.72 3.01 29.88
N PRO A 228 21.69 3.36 30.76
CA PRO A 228 23.08 3.59 30.35
C PRO A 228 23.72 2.31 29.84
N ASP A 229 24.54 2.43 28.79
CA ASP A 229 25.30 1.31 28.22
C ASP A 229 26.38 0.81 29.21
N GLU A 230 27.08 -0.29 28.88
CA GLU A 230 28.14 -0.90 29.71
C GLU A 230 29.29 0.08 30.05
N ASP A 231 29.48 1.13 29.25
CA ASP A 231 30.44 2.22 29.46
C ASP A 231 29.84 3.44 30.22
N GLY A 232 28.59 3.35 30.69
CA GLY A 232 27.90 4.40 31.45
C GLY A 232 27.40 5.60 30.63
N PHE A 233 27.47 5.52 29.29
CA PHE A 233 26.94 6.55 28.41
C PHE A 233 25.47 6.27 28.06
N ILE A 234 24.66 7.33 28.03
CA ILE A 234 23.25 7.27 27.60
C ILE A 234 23.22 7.62 26.11
N THR A 235 22.68 6.73 25.29
CA THR A 235 22.51 6.98 23.85
C THR A 235 21.48 8.09 23.63
N VAL A 236 21.95 9.26 23.18
CA VAL A 236 21.08 10.36 22.76
C VAL A 236 20.39 9.97 21.46
N THR A 237 19.24 9.30 21.57
CA THR A 237 18.36 9.13 20.42
C THR A 237 17.74 10.49 20.11
N SER A 238 17.90 10.96 18.86
CA SER A 238 17.12 12.10 18.40
C SER A 238 15.65 11.73 18.61
N GLY A 239 14.93 12.51 19.41
CA GLY A 239 13.51 12.27 19.67
C GLY A 239 12.71 12.18 18.36
N PRO A 240 11.43 11.78 18.44
CA PRO A 240 10.55 11.76 17.27
C PRO A 240 10.69 13.10 16.55
N LYS A 241 10.91 13.10 15.22
CA LYS A 241 10.89 14.35 14.44
C LYS A 241 9.51 14.98 14.67
N LEU A 242 9.46 15.94 15.59
CA LEU A 242 8.25 16.61 16.05
C LEU A 242 7.75 17.51 14.92
N THR A 243 6.85 16.99 14.10
CA THR A 243 6.08 17.79 13.14
C THR A 243 4.72 18.22 13.70
N SER A 244 4.46 18.02 15.01
CA SER A 244 3.19 18.40 15.64
C SER A 244 3.33 19.63 16.53
N VAL A 245 2.47 20.61 16.26
CA VAL A 245 2.39 21.98 16.80
C VAL A 245 2.15 22.05 18.33
N ALA A 246 1.92 20.92 19.00
CA ALA A 246 1.49 20.86 20.40
C ALA A 246 2.60 20.94 21.46
N HIS A 247 3.89 20.94 21.07
CA HIS A 247 5.03 20.96 22.01
C HIS A 247 6.00 22.15 21.82
N GLU A 248 5.58 23.20 21.10
CA GLU A 248 6.43 24.38 20.90
C GLU A 248 6.78 25.09 22.22
N ASP A 249 5.89 25.05 23.21
CA ASP A 249 6.06 25.78 24.46
C ASP A 249 7.14 25.16 25.37
N GLU A 250 7.24 23.83 25.41
CA GLU A 250 8.30 23.12 26.15
C GLU A 250 9.67 23.31 25.50
N ALA A 251 9.73 23.35 24.17
CA ALA A 251 10.95 23.64 23.42
C ALA A 251 11.43 25.09 23.66
N LYS A 252 10.52 26.07 23.69
CA LYS A 252 10.82 27.48 24.00
C LYS A 252 11.36 27.63 25.42
N GLU A 253 10.78 26.93 26.40
CA GLU A 253 11.20 27.03 27.80
C GLU A 253 12.62 26.46 28.06
N LEU A 254 12.97 25.36 27.38
CA LEU A 254 14.32 24.78 27.42
C LEU A 254 15.36 25.70 26.77
N VAL A 255 15.02 26.33 25.65
CA VAL A 255 15.88 27.31 24.96
C VAL A 255 16.09 28.56 25.83
N GLU A 256 15.04 29.04 26.52
CA GLU A 256 15.19 30.17 27.46
C GLU A 256 16.08 29.85 28.66
N LYS A 257 15.96 28.65 29.23
CA LYS A 257 16.83 28.20 30.34
C LYS A 257 18.29 28.08 29.88
N GLN A 258 18.55 27.63 28.65
CA GLN A 258 19.90 27.63 28.08
C GLN A 258 20.44 29.06 27.84
N ARG A 259 19.62 29.98 27.33
CA ARG A 259 20.00 31.40 27.14
C ARG A 259 20.28 32.12 28.46
N LYS A 260 19.56 31.78 29.54
CA LYS A 260 19.80 32.32 30.88
C LYS A 260 21.11 31.78 31.49
N LYS A 261 21.50 30.53 31.19
CA LYS A 261 22.79 29.95 31.60
C LYS A 261 23.99 30.52 30.83
N SER A 262 23.81 30.93 29.58
CA SER A 262 24.88 31.51 28.75
C SER A 262 25.19 33.00 29.03
N GLN A 263 24.51 33.64 29.99
CA GLN A 263 24.77 35.03 30.39
C GLN A 263 25.86 35.16 31.48
N GLY A 264 26.47 34.06 31.91
CA GLY A 264 27.53 34.07 32.92
C GLY A 264 28.93 34.30 32.33
N LEU A 265 29.51 35.45 32.67
CA LEU A 265 30.90 35.89 32.48
C LEU A 265 31.34 36.27 31.05
N GLY A 266 31.46 37.58 30.79
CA GLY A 266 32.20 38.06 29.62
C GLY A 266 32.10 39.55 29.32
N ASP A 267 32.75 40.40 30.12
CA ASP A 267 33.31 41.68 29.67
C ASP A 267 34.24 42.23 30.77
N PHE A 268 35.52 41.85 30.75
CA PHE A 268 36.52 42.39 31.69
C PHE A 268 37.65 43.17 31.01
N TYR A 269 37.78 43.12 29.68
CA TYR A 269 38.84 43.84 28.97
C TYR A 269 38.33 44.77 27.86
N ARG A 270 38.84 46.03 27.84
CA ARG A 270 38.45 47.09 26.90
C ARG A 270 38.73 46.76 25.42
N PHE A 271 39.60 45.78 25.13
CA PHE A 271 39.84 45.30 23.77
C PHE A 271 38.70 44.38 23.26
N GLN A 272 38.11 43.57 24.15
CA GLN A 272 36.96 42.71 23.82
C GLN A 272 35.73 43.53 23.46
N SER A 273 35.49 44.65 24.15
CA SER A 273 34.34 45.52 23.84
C SER A 273 34.48 46.26 22.50
N ARG A 274 35.71 46.53 22.04
CA ARG A 274 35.97 47.13 20.71
C ARG A 274 35.80 46.11 19.59
N GLU A 275 36.31 44.91 19.79
CA GLU A 275 36.17 43.79 18.85
C GLU A 275 34.70 43.37 18.70
N LYS A 276 33.98 43.25 19.83
CA LYS A 276 32.54 42.95 19.89
C LYS A 276 31.65 44.06 19.33
N ARG A 277 32.13 45.32 19.25
CA ARG A 277 31.43 46.40 18.52
C ARG A 277 31.60 46.26 17.02
N LYS A 278 32.81 45.94 16.56
CA LYS A 278 33.11 45.72 15.14
C LYS A 278 32.40 44.47 14.61
N GLU A 279 32.36 43.40 15.42
CA GLU A 279 31.62 42.18 15.11
C GLU A 279 30.11 42.43 15.07
N ARG A 280 29.54 43.14 16.06
CA ARG A 280 28.13 43.55 16.02
C ARG A 280 27.79 44.41 14.80
N GLN A 281 28.70 45.29 14.37
CA GLN A 281 28.50 46.11 13.18
C GLN A 281 28.50 45.26 11.90
N ASN A 282 29.41 44.29 11.79
CA ASN A 282 29.43 43.33 10.68
C ASN A 282 28.22 42.38 10.70
N GLU A 283 27.78 41.95 11.88
CA GLU A 283 26.61 41.10 12.05
C GLU A 283 25.32 41.85 11.70
N LEU A 284 25.22 43.13 12.05
CA LEU A 284 24.14 44.02 11.62
C LEU A 284 24.13 44.21 10.10
N LEU A 285 25.31 44.33 9.47
CA LEU A 285 25.42 44.46 8.02
C LEU A 285 24.98 43.16 7.32
N LYS A 286 25.42 42.00 7.82
CA LYS A 286 24.98 40.68 7.32
C LYS A 286 23.48 40.47 7.51
N LYS A 287 22.93 40.79 8.68
CA LYS A 287 21.49 40.71 8.95
C LYS A 287 20.70 41.67 8.06
N PHE A 288 21.23 42.86 7.78
CA PHE A 288 20.61 43.82 6.88
C PHE A 288 20.59 43.30 5.44
N ASP A 289 21.69 42.73 4.95
CA ASP A 289 21.75 42.11 3.61
C ASP A 289 20.82 40.89 3.50
N GLU A 290 20.76 40.06 4.55
CA GLU A 290 19.83 38.93 4.63
C GLU A 290 18.36 39.39 4.67
N ASP A 291 18.05 40.44 5.43
CA ASP A 291 16.70 41.01 5.51
C ASP A 291 16.32 41.72 4.20
N LYS A 292 17.26 42.37 3.51
CA LYS A 292 17.05 42.94 2.18
C LYS A 292 16.75 41.84 1.16
N LYS A 293 17.49 40.72 1.22
CA LYS A 293 17.26 39.54 0.39
C LYS A 293 15.90 38.89 0.68
N LYS A 294 15.51 38.75 1.95
CA LYS A 294 14.17 38.28 2.36
C LYS A 294 13.07 39.24 1.91
N LEU A 295 13.30 40.56 1.96
CA LEU A 295 12.33 41.57 1.50
C LEU A 295 12.15 41.53 -0.01
N GLU A 296 13.20 41.33 -0.79
CA GLU A 296 13.11 41.14 -2.23
C GLU A 296 12.39 39.84 -2.57
N GLU A 297 12.65 38.77 -1.84
CA GLU A 297 11.97 37.49 -2.01
C GLU A 297 10.47 37.61 -1.65
N MET A 298 10.14 38.30 -0.56
CA MET A 298 8.78 38.64 -0.15
C MET A 298 8.07 39.54 -1.17
N LYS A 299 8.77 40.52 -1.77
CA LYS A 299 8.22 41.39 -2.84
C LYS A 299 7.95 40.59 -4.11
N LYS A 300 8.86 39.70 -4.52
CA LYS A 300 8.65 38.77 -5.64
C LYS A 300 7.49 37.81 -5.35
N ARG A 301 7.32 37.31 -4.10
CA ARG A 301 6.15 36.51 -3.67
C ARG A 301 4.85 37.32 -3.75
N LYS A 302 4.84 38.58 -3.29
CA LYS A 302 3.65 39.46 -3.35
C LYS A 302 3.24 39.86 -4.78
N GLY A 303 4.19 40.09 -5.69
CA GLY A 303 3.91 40.37 -7.10
C GLY A 303 3.27 39.18 -7.84
N ARG A 304 3.70 37.95 -7.53
CA ARG A 304 3.15 36.71 -8.10
C ARG A 304 1.70 36.45 -7.67
N ILE A 305 1.40 36.64 -6.39
CA ILE A 305 0.05 36.49 -5.83
C ILE A 305 -0.92 37.52 -6.47
N ARG A 306 -0.46 38.74 -6.74
CA ARG A 306 -1.28 39.79 -7.38
C ARG A 306 -1.78 39.40 -8.78
N THR A 307 -0.97 38.68 -9.56
CA THR A 307 -1.33 38.31 -10.93
C THR A 307 -2.33 37.16 -10.98
N ILE A 308 -2.17 36.13 -10.14
CA ILE A 308 -3.17 35.06 -9.97
C ILE A 308 -4.51 35.61 -9.47
N LEU A 309 -4.47 36.53 -8.50
CA LEU A 309 -5.67 37.23 -8.03
C LEU A 309 -6.35 38.05 -9.14
N THR A 310 -5.57 38.56 -10.10
CA THR A 310 -6.12 39.29 -11.25
C THR A 310 -6.85 38.34 -12.20
N ILE A 311 -6.29 37.16 -12.50
CA ILE A 311 -6.96 36.13 -13.32
C ILE A 311 -8.27 35.68 -12.68
N ASN A 312 -8.25 35.32 -11.40
CA ASN A 312 -9.48 34.91 -10.68
C ASN A 312 -10.50 36.05 -10.61
N ARG A 313 -10.05 37.31 -10.46
CA ARG A 313 -10.94 38.48 -10.48
C ARG A 313 -11.56 38.71 -11.86
N ARG A 314 -10.79 38.56 -12.95
CA ARG A 314 -11.30 38.68 -14.33
C ARG A 314 -12.28 37.56 -14.67
N HIS A 315 -11.99 36.32 -14.24
CA HIS A 315 -12.90 35.18 -14.37
C HIS A 315 -14.22 35.41 -13.60
N ALA A 316 -14.14 35.83 -12.33
CA ALA A 316 -15.32 36.11 -11.52
C ALA A 316 -16.19 37.25 -12.08
N LYS A 317 -15.58 38.27 -12.71
CA LYS A 317 -16.29 39.40 -13.31
C LYS A 317 -17.20 39.01 -14.48
N LYS A 318 -16.93 37.89 -15.16
CA LYS A 318 -17.81 37.33 -16.22
C LYS A 318 -19.19 36.95 -15.69
N PHE A 319 -19.24 36.41 -14.47
CA PHE A 319 -20.48 35.94 -13.84
C PHE A 319 -21.21 37.04 -13.06
N SER A 320 -20.58 38.21 -12.87
CA SER A 320 -21.19 39.40 -12.26
C SER A 320 -21.59 40.40 -13.34
N SER A 321 -22.68 40.15 -14.05
CA SER A 321 -23.23 40.97 -15.14
C SER A 321 -23.76 42.37 -14.73
N ALA A 322 -23.36 42.92 -13.58
CA ALA A 322 -24.00 44.09 -13.00
C ALA A 322 -23.31 45.45 -13.26
N ILE A 323 -22.06 45.50 -13.74
CA ILE A 323 -21.39 46.77 -14.03
C ILE A 323 -20.42 46.58 -15.20
N ASP A 324 -20.94 46.62 -16.43
CA ASP A 324 -20.11 46.77 -17.62
C ASP A 324 -19.94 48.27 -17.89
N ASP A 325 -18.89 48.85 -17.29
CA ASP A 325 -18.51 50.24 -17.54
C ASP A 325 -17.37 50.21 -18.56
N HIS A 326 -17.70 50.41 -19.84
CA HIS A 326 -16.77 50.38 -20.98
C HIS A 326 -15.62 51.42 -20.89
N ALA A 327 -15.51 52.16 -19.78
CA ALA A 327 -14.45 53.12 -19.48
C ALA A 327 -13.27 52.55 -18.66
N GLN A 328 -13.31 51.28 -18.23
CA GLN A 328 -12.21 50.66 -17.47
C GLN A 328 -11.07 50.14 -18.38
N PRO A 329 -9.79 50.21 -17.95
CA PRO A 329 -8.67 49.67 -18.71
C PRO A 329 -8.82 48.15 -18.92
N ALA A 330 -8.41 47.65 -20.10
CA ALA A 330 -8.57 46.25 -20.52
C ALA A 330 -8.06 45.21 -19.51
N SER A 331 -7.12 45.58 -18.63
CA SER A 331 -6.63 44.74 -17.54
C SER A 331 -7.66 44.42 -16.44
N GLU A 332 -8.81 45.10 -16.43
CA GLU A 332 -9.85 44.93 -15.42
C GLU A 332 -11.18 44.37 -15.97
N ARG A 333 -11.30 44.14 -17.28
CA ARG A 333 -12.51 43.57 -17.90
C ARG A 333 -12.57 42.05 -17.72
N GLY A 334 -13.77 41.48 -17.66
CA GLY A 334 -13.97 40.03 -17.65
C GLY A 334 -13.46 39.37 -18.93
N TYR A 335 -13.16 38.08 -18.89
CA TYR A 335 -12.72 37.35 -20.09
C TYR A 335 -13.90 37.08 -21.03
N GLU A 336 -13.71 37.32 -22.33
CA GLU A 336 -14.73 37.09 -23.37
C GLU A 336 -14.46 35.80 -24.17
N SER A 337 -13.19 35.40 -24.31
CA SER A 337 -12.76 34.19 -25.03
C SER A 337 -11.66 33.46 -24.26
N PHE A 338 -11.56 32.14 -24.46
CA PHE A 338 -10.48 31.35 -23.92
C PHE A 338 -9.10 31.83 -24.40
N LYS A 339 -9.02 32.49 -25.56
CA LYS A 339 -7.77 33.11 -26.07
C LYS A 339 -7.15 34.11 -25.09
N GLU A 340 -7.96 34.90 -24.39
CA GLU A 340 -7.47 35.87 -23.40
C GLU A 340 -7.00 35.20 -22.12
N VAL A 341 -7.76 34.21 -21.64
CA VAL A 341 -7.41 33.36 -20.51
C VAL A 341 -6.08 32.66 -20.78
N ALA A 342 -5.94 32.08 -21.98
CA ALA A 342 -4.75 31.37 -22.38
C ALA A 342 -3.52 32.28 -22.41
N LYS A 343 -3.66 33.52 -22.88
CA LYS A 343 -2.57 34.52 -22.91
C LYS A 343 -2.10 34.90 -21.50
N ASP A 344 -3.03 35.15 -20.58
CA ASP A 344 -2.69 35.54 -19.20
C ASP A 344 -2.07 34.37 -18.41
N ILE A 345 -2.56 33.14 -18.64
CA ILE A 345 -1.96 31.92 -18.05
C ILE A 345 -0.60 31.63 -18.68
N GLU A 346 -0.43 31.76 -20.00
CA GLU A 346 0.86 31.57 -20.68
C GLU A 346 1.93 32.51 -20.11
N GLY A 347 1.60 33.79 -19.91
CA GLY A 347 2.49 34.76 -19.29
C GLY A 347 2.86 34.40 -17.84
N LEU A 348 1.93 33.83 -17.07
CA LEU A 348 2.23 33.31 -15.73
C LEU A 348 3.15 32.09 -15.76
N VAL A 349 2.93 31.17 -16.71
CA VAL A 349 3.78 29.99 -16.89
C VAL A 349 5.21 30.44 -17.21
N ASP A 350 5.41 31.40 -18.11
CA ASP A 350 6.74 31.95 -18.42
C ASP A 350 7.43 32.57 -17.21
N ILE A 351 6.70 33.38 -16.45
CA ILE A 351 7.23 34.00 -15.23
C ILE A 351 7.61 32.94 -14.21
N LEU A 352 6.78 31.90 -14.03
CA LEU A 352 7.03 30.80 -13.10
C LEU A 352 8.23 29.95 -13.56
N TRP A 353 8.36 29.70 -14.85
CA TRP A 353 9.44 28.92 -15.45
C TRP A 353 10.82 29.54 -15.18
N VAL A 354 10.93 30.87 -15.26
CA VAL A 354 12.16 31.63 -14.98
C VAL A 354 12.58 31.58 -13.49
N THR A 355 11.67 31.20 -12.56
CA THR A 355 11.98 31.26 -11.12
C THR A 355 12.90 30.16 -10.59
N GLY A 356 13.09 29.06 -11.34
CA GLY A 356 14.09 28.01 -11.04
C GLY A 356 14.00 27.38 -9.64
N THR A 357 12.83 27.45 -8.97
CA THR A 357 12.62 26.90 -7.63
C THR A 357 11.53 25.82 -7.67
N PRO A 358 11.89 24.54 -7.83
CA PRO A 358 10.95 23.46 -8.14
C PRO A 358 9.83 23.31 -7.09
N SER A 359 10.17 23.42 -5.81
CA SER A 359 9.24 23.25 -4.68
C SER A 359 8.12 24.30 -4.62
N LEU A 360 8.32 25.46 -5.23
CA LEU A 360 7.29 26.48 -5.39
C LEU A 360 6.60 26.35 -6.75
N GLN A 361 7.37 26.05 -7.78
CA GLN A 361 6.91 26.00 -9.16
C GLN A 361 5.87 24.90 -9.39
N ILE A 362 6.08 23.69 -8.87
CA ILE A 362 5.20 22.54 -9.09
C ILE A 362 3.78 22.79 -8.56
N PRO A 363 3.55 23.24 -7.30
CA PRO A 363 2.21 23.54 -6.81
C PRO A 363 1.48 24.64 -7.58
N TYR A 364 2.20 25.68 -8.03
CA TYR A 364 1.60 26.78 -8.79
C TYR A 364 1.21 26.35 -10.21
N LEU A 365 2.05 25.57 -10.88
CA LEU A 365 1.73 25.03 -12.21
C LEU A 365 0.56 24.03 -12.17
N ILE A 366 0.50 23.18 -11.14
CA ILE A 366 -0.65 22.32 -10.88
C ILE A 366 -1.92 23.16 -10.73
N SER A 367 -1.86 24.27 -9.98
CA SER A 367 -3.02 25.16 -9.78
C SER A 367 -3.45 25.83 -11.09
N LEU A 368 -2.51 26.27 -11.93
CA LEU A 368 -2.80 26.85 -13.25
C LEU A 368 -3.43 25.81 -14.19
N ALA A 369 -2.95 24.57 -14.19
CA ALA A 369 -3.52 23.48 -14.97
C ALA A 369 -4.94 23.13 -14.53
N VAL A 370 -5.23 23.17 -13.22
CA VAL A 370 -6.60 23.05 -12.70
C VAL A 370 -7.49 24.20 -13.22
N TYR A 371 -7.01 25.45 -13.20
CA TYR A 371 -7.75 26.58 -13.75
C TYR A 371 -8.07 26.40 -15.23
N ILE A 372 -7.13 25.87 -16.03
CA ILE A 372 -7.40 25.56 -17.44
C ILE A 372 -8.54 24.57 -17.56
N ASN A 373 -8.51 23.45 -16.83
CA ASN A 373 -9.56 22.43 -16.90
C ASN A 373 -10.93 22.97 -16.45
N THR A 374 -10.96 23.87 -15.47
CA THR A 374 -12.21 24.48 -14.99
C THR A 374 -12.72 25.56 -15.94
N TYR A 375 -11.82 26.34 -16.54
CA TYR A 375 -12.21 27.49 -17.37
C TYR A 375 -12.51 27.07 -18.80
N LEU A 376 -11.81 26.07 -19.35
CA LEU A 376 -11.94 25.65 -20.74
C LEU A 376 -13.39 25.37 -21.18
N PRO A 377 -14.24 24.66 -20.41
CA PRO A 377 -15.64 24.42 -20.78
C PRO A 377 -16.54 25.66 -20.68
N GLU A 378 -16.09 26.70 -19.97
CA GLU A 378 -16.92 27.88 -19.71
C GLU A 378 -16.79 28.96 -20.79
N TYR A 379 -15.76 28.93 -21.64
CA TYR A 379 -15.49 29.95 -22.65
C TYR A 379 -15.60 29.40 -24.08
N PRO A 380 -15.90 30.24 -25.09
CA PRO A 380 -15.83 29.84 -26.49
C PRO A 380 -14.47 29.21 -26.82
N PHE A 381 -14.51 28.03 -27.44
CA PHE A 381 -13.32 27.24 -27.74
C PHE A 381 -12.47 27.94 -28.80
N SER A 382 -11.15 28.00 -28.58
CA SER A 382 -10.21 28.64 -29.50
C SER A 382 -9.02 27.71 -29.78
N PRO A 383 -9.09 26.83 -30.80
CA PRO A 383 -8.17 25.71 -30.98
C PRO A 383 -6.69 26.12 -30.90
N LYS A 384 -6.28 27.11 -31.72
CA LYS A 384 -4.89 27.57 -31.83
C LYS A 384 -4.31 28.09 -30.51
N ALA A 385 -5.10 28.78 -29.69
CA ALA A 385 -4.63 29.33 -28.43
C ALA A 385 -4.60 28.26 -27.33
N THR A 386 -5.60 27.37 -27.31
CA THR A 386 -5.69 26.25 -26.37
C THR A 386 -4.54 25.27 -26.57
N PHE A 387 -4.32 24.76 -27.79
CA PHE A 387 -3.28 23.76 -28.06
C PHE A 387 -1.88 24.30 -27.82
N ARG A 388 -1.60 25.57 -28.17
CA ARG A 388 -0.33 26.22 -27.86
C ARG A 388 -0.04 26.24 -26.35
N LEU A 389 -1.02 26.60 -25.53
CA LEU A 389 -0.86 26.62 -24.08
C LEU A 389 -0.67 25.21 -23.51
N LEU A 390 -1.44 24.23 -23.99
CA LEU A 390 -1.35 22.85 -23.53
C LEU A 390 -0.02 22.18 -23.93
N GLN A 391 0.47 22.43 -25.14
CA GLN A 391 1.78 21.94 -25.59
C GLN A 391 2.92 22.51 -24.73
N LYS A 392 2.81 23.79 -24.35
CA LYS A 392 3.76 24.43 -23.44
C LYS A 392 3.72 23.82 -22.04
N LEU A 393 2.52 23.56 -21.51
CA LEU A 393 2.38 22.88 -20.22
C LEU A 393 2.87 21.43 -20.27
N ASP A 394 2.69 20.73 -21.38
CA ASP A 394 3.22 19.38 -21.57
C ASP A 394 4.76 19.37 -21.55
N SER A 395 5.41 20.27 -22.29
CA SER A 395 6.88 20.41 -22.22
C SER A 395 7.35 20.78 -20.81
N VAL A 396 6.66 21.71 -20.13
CA VAL A 396 6.98 22.12 -18.76
C VAL A 396 6.84 20.96 -17.78
N PHE A 397 5.74 20.21 -17.78
CA PHE A 397 5.58 19.08 -16.86
C PHE A 397 6.53 17.92 -17.17
N ALA A 398 6.74 17.59 -18.45
CA ALA A 398 7.75 16.60 -18.86
C ALA A 398 9.15 16.99 -18.38
N SER A 399 9.50 18.28 -18.47
CA SER A 399 10.79 18.79 -18.01
C SER A 399 10.94 18.72 -16.48
N LEU A 400 9.86 19.02 -15.74
CA LEU A 400 9.86 18.90 -14.28
C LEU A 400 10.00 17.45 -13.81
N LEU A 401 9.40 16.50 -14.52
CA LEU A 401 9.43 15.08 -14.20
C LEU A 401 10.82 14.47 -14.44
N THR A 402 11.46 14.85 -15.54
CA THR A 402 12.80 14.35 -15.92
C THR A 402 13.94 15.09 -15.22
N GLY A 403 13.71 16.36 -14.85
CA GLY A 403 14.75 17.27 -14.32
C GLY A 403 15.65 17.87 -15.40
N GLU A 404 15.33 17.62 -16.66
CA GLU A 404 16.02 18.10 -17.86
C GLU A 404 14.99 18.83 -18.73
N ASP A 405 15.42 19.79 -19.53
CA ASP A 405 14.55 20.49 -20.46
C ASP A 405 14.08 19.53 -21.57
N ALA A 406 12.77 19.35 -21.73
CA ALA A 406 12.18 18.33 -22.61
C ALA A 406 12.40 18.59 -24.11
N ASP A 407 12.84 19.80 -24.48
CA ASP A 407 13.10 20.19 -25.87
C ASP A 407 14.60 20.33 -26.17
N SER A 408 15.43 20.76 -25.21
CA SER A 408 16.89 20.90 -25.40
C SER A 408 17.76 19.84 -24.70
N GLY A 409 17.21 19.06 -23.77
CA GLY A 409 17.95 18.06 -22.98
C GLY A 409 18.92 18.66 -21.94
N ALA A 410 18.90 19.97 -21.74
CA ALA A 410 19.78 20.64 -20.78
C ALA A 410 19.28 20.46 -19.33
N PRO A 411 20.17 20.28 -18.33
CA PRO A 411 19.75 20.17 -16.94
C PRO A 411 19.14 21.48 -16.44
N LEU A 412 18.02 21.39 -15.72
CA LEU A 412 17.28 22.58 -15.27
C LEU A 412 18.00 23.33 -14.12
N PRO A 413 18.07 24.68 -14.14
CA PRO A 413 18.66 25.46 -13.05
C PRO A 413 17.88 25.27 -11.74
N GLY A 414 18.58 24.93 -10.66
CA GLY A 414 17.95 24.69 -9.34
C GLY A 414 17.46 23.26 -9.11
N PHE A 415 17.59 22.39 -10.12
CA PHE A 415 17.47 20.94 -9.96
C PHE A 415 18.84 20.40 -9.57
N GLY A 416 19.05 20.13 -8.27
CA GLY A 416 20.20 19.35 -7.83
C GLY A 416 20.19 17.98 -8.55
N THR A 417 21.34 17.33 -8.66
CA THR A 417 21.66 16.10 -9.42
C THR A 417 20.76 14.86 -9.21
N GLY A 418 19.60 14.97 -8.56
CA GLY A 418 18.67 13.88 -8.26
C GLY A 418 17.45 13.83 -9.19
N ARG A 419 17.24 12.66 -9.81
CA ARG A 419 16.10 12.30 -10.69
C ARG A 419 14.74 12.16 -9.99
N ASN A 420 14.44 12.95 -8.95
CA ASN A 420 13.18 12.77 -8.19
C ASN A 420 12.75 14.03 -7.45
N VAL A 421 12.67 15.15 -8.17
CA VAL A 421 12.27 16.44 -7.60
C VAL A 421 10.76 16.54 -7.39
N VAL A 422 9.97 15.87 -8.24
CA VAL A 422 8.51 15.78 -8.13
C VAL A 422 8.14 14.60 -7.23
N SER A 423 7.37 14.87 -6.17
CA SER A 423 6.91 13.82 -5.24
C SER A 423 5.90 12.87 -5.90
N MET A 424 5.78 11.64 -5.40
CA MET A 424 4.81 10.66 -5.92
C MET A 424 3.36 11.18 -5.89
N THR A 425 3.01 11.97 -4.89
CA THR A 425 1.68 12.59 -4.78
C THR A 425 1.47 13.68 -5.84
N GLU A 426 2.50 14.45 -6.17
CA GLU A 426 2.45 15.42 -7.28
C GLU A 426 2.40 14.71 -8.63
N LYS A 427 3.15 13.62 -8.83
CA LYS A 427 3.10 12.80 -10.05
C LYS A 427 1.69 12.26 -10.34
N VAL A 428 1.02 11.70 -9.32
CA VAL A 428 -0.37 11.23 -9.46
C VAL A 428 -1.33 12.37 -9.77
N ARG A 429 -1.14 13.56 -9.17
CA ARG A 429 -1.97 14.74 -9.46
C ARG A 429 -1.78 15.25 -10.89
N ILE A 430 -0.54 15.36 -11.35
CA ILE A 430 -0.22 15.80 -12.72
C ILE A 430 -0.86 14.83 -13.72
N LYS A 431 -0.74 13.51 -13.50
CA LYS A 431 -1.39 12.50 -14.35
C LYS A 431 -2.91 12.69 -14.41
N SER A 432 -3.57 12.78 -13.26
CA SER A 432 -5.02 12.94 -13.18
C SER A 432 -5.50 14.24 -13.85
N ILE A 433 -4.77 15.35 -13.68
CA ILE A 433 -5.09 16.64 -14.31
C ILE A 433 -4.91 16.56 -15.82
N ALA A 434 -3.84 15.92 -16.31
CA ALA A 434 -3.58 15.74 -17.74
C ALA A 434 -4.67 14.88 -18.42
N GLU A 435 -5.06 13.76 -17.80
CA GLU A 435 -6.16 12.92 -18.29
C GLU A 435 -7.49 13.67 -18.30
N THR A 436 -7.81 14.41 -17.23
CA THR A 436 -9.02 15.23 -17.16
C THR A 436 -9.00 16.35 -18.21
N CYS A 437 -7.84 16.94 -18.49
CA CYS A 437 -7.70 17.98 -19.52
C CYS A 437 -7.98 17.44 -20.92
N ARG A 438 -7.49 16.23 -21.25
CA ARG A 438 -7.79 15.58 -22.54
C ARG A 438 -9.28 15.42 -22.77
N VAL A 439 -10.01 14.97 -21.74
CA VAL A 439 -11.47 14.85 -21.80
C VAL A 439 -12.11 16.22 -21.98
N ALA A 440 -11.71 17.23 -21.20
CA ALA A 440 -12.25 18.58 -21.30
C ALA A 440 -12.02 19.24 -22.68
N VAL A 441 -10.89 18.95 -23.36
CA VAL A 441 -10.61 19.44 -24.71
C VAL A 441 -11.50 18.76 -25.75
N VAL A 442 -11.73 17.45 -25.63
CA VAL A 442 -12.64 16.71 -26.52
C VAL A 442 -14.06 17.23 -26.37
N GLU A 443 -14.55 17.37 -25.13
CA GLU A 443 -15.89 17.90 -24.83
C GLU A 443 -16.07 19.35 -25.31
N ALA A 444 -15.08 20.23 -25.06
CA ALA A 444 -15.14 21.62 -25.50
C ALA A 444 -15.15 21.76 -27.03
N ARG A 445 -14.53 20.81 -27.74
CA ARG A 445 -14.54 20.74 -29.20
C ARG A 445 -15.89 20.26 -29.73
N GLU A 446 -16.43 19.16 -29.19
CA GLU A 446 -17.75 18.64 -29.57
C GLU A 446 -18.85 19.69 -29.39
N GLN A 447 -18.70 20.57 -28.39
CA GLN A 447 -19.61 21.68 -28.13
C GLN A 447 -19.48 22.82 -29.16
N SER A 448 -18.34 22.93 -29.87
CA SER A 448 -18.06 23.95 -30.89
C SER A 448 -18.38 23.51 -32.33
N ASP A 449 -18.56 22.21 -32.60
CA ASP A 449 -18.97 21.65 -33.91
C ASP A 449 -20.48 21.89 -34.19
N GLY A 450 -20.97 23.11 -33.93
CA GLY A 450 -22.20 23.62 -34.53
C GLY A 450 -21.94 24.04 -35.99
N PRO A 451 -22.97 24.07 -36.87
CA PRO A 451 -22.80 24.21 -38.31
C PRO A 451 -22.52 25.68 -38.70
N ASN A 452 -21.36 26.19 -38.33
CA ASN A 452 -20.75 27.40 -38.88
C ASN A 452 -19.35 27.54 -38.29
N ASP A 453 -18.34 27.21 -39.07
CA ASP A 453 -17.25 28.12 -39.37
C ASP A 453 -16.61 27.59 -40.66
N GLU A 454 -16.99 28.20 -41.78
CA GLU A 454 -16.26 28.13 -43.03
C GLU A 454 -14.88 28.74 -42.75
N ASP A 455 -13.84 27.91 -42.73
CA ASP A 455 -12.46 28.36 -42.74
C ASP A 455 -12.21 29.13 -44.05
N GLU A 456 -12.06 30.45 -43.97
CA GLU A 456 -11.43 31.24 -45.03
C GLU A 456 -9.94 30.87 -45.10
N ASP A 457 -9.57 30.31 -46.25
CA ASP A 457 -8.22 30.02 -46.71
C ASP A 457 -7.27 31.21 -46.58
N ASP A 458 -6.01 30.97 -46.20
CA ASP A 458 -4.85 31.38 -47.03
C ASP A 458 -3.55 30.71 -46.53
N LEU A 459 -2.97 29.83 -47.34
CA LEU A 459 -1.61 29.95 -47.88
C LEU A 459 -1.18 28.64 -48.57
N SER A 460 -1.06 28.75 -49.89
CA SER A 460 -0.34 27.88 -50.84
C SER A 460 1.13 27.64 -50.47
N ASP A 461 1.67 26.45 -50.69
CA ASP A 461 2.45 26.10 -51.91
C ASP A 461 2.99 24.65 -51.84
N ASP A 462 3.26 24.14 -53.03
CA ASP A 462 3.59 22.79 -53.49
C ASP A 462 4.61 21.94 -52.69
N ASP A 463 4.38 20.61 -52.73
CA ASP A 463 5.27 19.69 -53.45
C ASP A 463 4.51 18.38 -53.75
N ASP A 464 4.25 18.17 -55.04
CA ASP A 464 3.81 16.92 -55.65
C ASP A 464 4.95 15.88 -55.69
N ASP A 465 4.64 14.60 -55.45
CA ASP A 465 5.04 13.50 -56.36
C ASP A 465 4.52 12.12 -55.88
N MET A 466 3.70 11.49 -56.75
CA MET A 466 3.64 10.06 -57.16
C MET A 466 3.62 8.94 -56.08
N ASP A 467 2.87 7.84 -56.16
CA ASP A 467 2.19 7.15 -57.26
C ASP A 467 1.21 6.12 -56.63
N ASP A 468 0.29 5.64 -57.45
CA ASP A 468 -0.85 4.75 -57.19
C ASP A 468 -0.58 3.44 -56.40
N VAL A 469 -1.67 2.83 -55.86
CA VAL A 469 -1.94 1.37 -55.77
C VAL A 469 -2.41 0.79 -54.39
N PHE A 470 -3.66 0.27 -54.40
CA PHE A 470 -4.37 -0.70 -53.52
C PHE A 470 -5.03 -0.24 -52.19
N GLY A 471 -6.33 0.10 -52.32
CA GLY A 471 -7.48 -0.36 -51.51
C GLY A 471 -7.31 -0.67 -50.02
N ALA A 472 -7.73 0.28 -49.18
CA ALA A 472 -8.30 0.03 -47.86
C ALA A 472 -9.34 1.11 -47.55
N GLU A 473 -10.42 0.70 -46.89
CA GLU A 473 -11.65 1.42 -46.56
C GLU A 473 -11.45 2.90 -46.17
N ASP A 474 -12.28 3.78 -46.77
CA ASP A 474 -12.34 5.22 -46.52
C ASP A 474 -12.63 5.54 -45.04
N TYR A 475 -11.57 5.72 -44.26
CA TYR A 475 -11.61 6.55 -43.07
C TYR A 475 -11.21 7.97 -43.49
N PRO A 476 -12.05 8.99 -43.30
CA PRO A 476 -11.65 10.37 -43.57
C PRO A 476 -10.39 10.69 -42.77
N ALA A 477 -9.38 11.25 -43.44
CA ALA A 477 -8.15 11.65 -42.78
C ALA A 477 -8.48 12.57 -41.60
N PRO A 478 -7.99 12.28 -40.38
CA PRO A 478 -8.37 13.07 -39.22
C PRO A 478 -7.93 14.52 -39.41
N GLY A 479 -8.84 15.45 -39.13
CA GLY A 479 -8.58 16.88 -39.30
C GLY A 479 -7.33 17.32 -38.53
N ARG A 480 -6.67 18.40 -38.97
CA ARG A 480 -5.44 18.92 -38.33
C ARG A 480 -5.56 19.03 -36.79
N TRP A 481 -6.72 19.45 -36.31
CA TRP A 481 -7.01 19.60 -34.87
C TRP A 481 -7.37 18.28 -34.16
N GLU A 482 -7.78 17.23 -34.89
CA GLU A 482 -7.99 15.87 -34.33
C GLU A 482 -6.67 15.24 -33.93
N MET A 483 -5.66 15.36 -34.81
CA MET A 483 -4.31 14.92 -34.49
C MET A 483 -3.73 15.71 -33.30
N GLU A 484 -3.96 17.02 -33.23
CA GLU A 484 -3.50 17.84 -32.10
C GLU A 484 -4.22 17.49 -30.78
N THR A 485 -5.51 17.13 -30.83
CA THR A 485 -6.28 16.67 -29.65
C THR A 485 -5.70 15.37 -29.08
N ALA A 486 -5.26 14.44 -29.93
CA ALA A 486 -4.63 13.19 -29.50
C ALA A 486 -3.26 13.42 -28.81
N ARG A 487 -2.56 14.50 -29.19
CA ARG A 487 -1.22 14.87 -28.69
C ARG A 487 -1.24 15.67 -27.38
N VAL A 488 -2.41 16.02 -26.85
CA VAL A 488 -2.53 16.78 -25.59
C VAL A 488 -1.94 15.96 -24.43
N TYR A 489 -0.92 16.54 -23.76
CA TYR A 489 -0.17 15.92 -22.65
C TYR A 489 0.50 14.58 -22.98
N GLU A 490 0.84 14.33 -24.24
CA GLU A 490 1.43 13.07 -24.68
C GLU A 490 2.75 12.77 -23.94
N LYS A 491 3.69 13.73 -23.90
CA LYS A 491 5.01 13.52 -23.26
C LYS A 491 4.85 13.24 -21.76
N THR A 492 4.03 14.05 -21.09
CA THR A 492 3.81 13.96 -19.64
C THR A 492 3.15 12.63 -19.25
N ILE A 493 2.14 12.18 -20.01
CA ILE A 493 1.44 10.93 -19.72
C ILE A 493 2.34 9.71 -19.97
N GLN A 494 3.12 9.70 -21.07
CA GLN A 494 4.07 8.61 -21.35
C GLN A 494 5.09 8.47 -20.23
N LEU A 495 5.73 9.56 -19.81
CA LEU A 495 6.71 9.56 -18.72
C LEU A 495 6.11 9.08 -17.39
N LEU A 496 4.91 9.54 -17.03
CA LEU A 496 4.22 9.12 -15.81
C LEU A 496 3.73 7.67 -15.89
N GLY A 497 3.34 7.20 -17.07
CA GLY A 497 2.96 5.80 -17.34
C GLY A 497 4.14 4.86 -17.10
N ASP A 498 5.31 5.19 -17.65
CA ASP A 498 6.53 4.39 -17.50
C ASP A 498 7.04 4.38 -16.05
N GLU A 499 6.99 5.51 -15.35
CA GLU A 499 7.46 5.61 -13.96
C GLU A 499 6.50 4.94 -12.96
N LEU A 500 5.19 5.19 -13.08
CA LEU A 500 4.19 4.58 -12.19
C LEU A 500 4.01 3.09 -12.50
N GLY A 501 4.15 2.69 -13.78
CA GLY A 501 4.18 1.29 -14.20
C GLY A 501 5.38 0.53 -13.62
N LYS A 502 6.57 1.14 -13.59
CA LYS A 502 7.76 0.56 -12.91
C LYS A 502 7.59 0.46 -11.40
N ALA A 503 6.92 1.43 -10.76
CA ALA A 503 6.60 1.37 -9.33
C ALA A 503 5.54 0.30 -8.99
N GLY A 504 4.59 0.05 -9.90
CA GLY A 504 3.62 -1.06 -9.80
C GLY A 504 4.20 -2.43 -10.16
N GLY A 505 5.22 -2.47 -11.02
CA GLY A 505 5.87 -3.72 -11.46
C GLY A 505 6.70 -4.43 -10.39
N PHE A 506 7.09 -3.75 -9.31
CA PHE A 506 7.68 -4.39 -8.13
C PHE A 506 6.64 -5.07 -7.22
N CYS A 507 5.34 -4.87 -7.49
CA CYS A 507 4.24 -5.40 -6.69
C CYS A 507 3.61 -6.66 -7.31
N ASP A 508 3.72 -6.87 -8.63
CA ASP A 508 2.87 -7.81 -9.38
C ASP A 508 3.60 -8.97 -10.08
N THR A 509 4.93 -9.11 -9.97
CA THR A 509 5.66 -10.21 -10.64
C THR A 509 5.75 -11.53 -9.86
N ASP A 510 5.18 -11.63 -8.66
CA ASP A 510 5.17 -12.89 -7.88
C ASP A 510 3.86 -13.70 -7.99
N LEU A 511 2.94 -13.33 -8.90
CA LEU A 511 1.65 -14.02 -9.04
C LEU A 511 1.25 -14.30 -10.49
N VAL A 512 2.04 -15.09 -11.22
CA VAL A 512 1.51 -15.94 -12.30
C VAL A 512 2.24 -17.29 -12.29
N PRO A 513 1.58 -18.42 -11.97
CA PRO A 513 2.14 -19.74 -12.26
C PRO A 513 2.01 -20.04 -13.75
N GLU A 514 3.16 -20.32 -14.39
CA GLU A 514 3.25 -21.03 -15.66
C GLU A 514 2.52 -22.39 -15.57
N ASN A 515 1.42 -22.56 -16.32
CA ASN A 515 1.19 -23.71 -17.22
C ASN A 515 -0.27 -23.79 -17.71
N ALA A 516 -0.47 -23.45 -18.99
CA ALA A 516 -1.38 -24.06 -19.96
C ALA A 516 -1.10 -23.32 -21.28
N LEU A 517 -0.61 -23.92 -22.36
CA LEU A 517 -1.24 -24.99 -23.15
C LEU A 517 -0.20 -25.66 -24.06
N SER A 518 -0.07 -26.97 -23.93
CA SER A 518 0.11 -27.88 -25.07
C SER A 518 -1.10 -28.80 -25.04
N GLY A 519 -1.93 -28.72 -26.07
CA GLY A 519 -3.25 -29.36 -26.19
C GLY A 519 -4.02 -28.70 -27.32
#